data_AF-A0A317WQX5-F1
#
_entry.id   AF-A0A317WQX5-F1
#
_cell.length_a   1.000
_cell.length_b   1.000
_cell.length_c   1.000
_cell.angle_alpha   90.00
_cell.angle_beta   90.00
_cell.angle_gamma   90.00
#
_symmetry.space_group_name_H-M   'P 1'
#
loop_
_entity.id
_entity.type
_entity.pdbx_description
1 polymer ?
#
loop_
_entity_poly.entity_id
_entity_poly.type
_entity_poly.pdbx_seq_one_letter_code
_entity_poly.pdbx_strand_id
1 'polypeptide(L)' 'MVFSITGPQHLRVLEAFFDGQNLIVRQTRLYDLREYDAEVIDLLTRWWLGFAVGETKSIPSALLAQLERHK' A
#
# COMPACT_ATOMS: atom_id res chain seq x y z
N MET A 1 -0.25 0.88 -2.27
CA MET A 1 -0.92 -0.43 -2.25
C MET A 1 -0.59 -1.16 -3.55
N VAL A 2 -0.34 -2.47 -3.50
CA VAL A 2 -0.10 -3.30 -4.68
C VAL A 2 -0.82 -4.64 -4.58
N PHE A 3 -1.21 -5.22 -5.71
CA PHE A 3 -1.67 -6.61 -5.76
C PHE A 3 -0.50 -7.56 -5.93
N SER A 4 -0.49 -8.61 -5.12
CA SER A 4 0.45 -9.72 -5.24
C SER A 4 -0.30 -10.94 -5.74
N ILE A 5 0.10 -11.42 -6.91
CA ILE A 5 -0.45 -12.63 -7.54
C ILE A 5 0.57 -13.74 -7.34
N THR A 6 0.21 -14.78 -6.58
CA THR A 6 1.13 -15.88 -6.23
C THR A 6 0.52 -17.23 -6.62
N GLY A 7 1.03 -17.84 -7.69
CA GLY A 7 0.46 -19.06 -8.24
C GLY A 7 -0.76 -18.79 -9.15
N PRO A 8 -1.46 -19.85 -9.62
CA PRO A 8 -2.55 -19.70 -10.58
C PRO A 8 -3.73 -18.93 -9.95
N GLN A 9 -3.94 -17.68 -10.37
CA GLN A 9 -5.10 -16.86 -9.98
C GLN A 9 -5.32 -16.71 -8.46
N HIS A 10 -4.28 -16.85 -7.64
CA HIS A 10 -4.39 -16.49 -6.23
C HIS A 10 -3.86 -15.08 -6.02
N LEU A 11 -4.66 -14.22 -5.40
CA LEU A 11 -4.37 -12.80 -5.26
C LEU A 11 -4.44 -12.37 -3.80
N ARG A 12 -3.58 -11.44 -3.38
CA ARG A 12 -3.70 -10.71 -2.10
C ARG A 12 -3.39 -9.24 -2.29
N VAL A 13 -3.82 -8.42 -1.34
CA VAL A 13 -3.45 -7.00 -1.28
C VAL A 13 -2.27 -6.84 -0.32
N LEU A 14 -1.25 -6.10 -0.78
CA LEU A 14 -0.15 -5.63 0.05
C LEU A 14 -0.29 -4.12 0.24
N GLU A 15 -0.32 -3.70 1.50
CA GLU A 15 -0.31 -2.30 1.90
C GLU A 15 1.01 -2.00 2.60
N ALA A 16 1.64 -0.89 2.22
CA ALA A 16 2.85 -0.43 2.85
C ALA A 16 2.73 1.07 3.13
N PHE A 17 3.12 1.47 4.33
CA PHE A 17 3.17 2.88 4.73
C PHE A 17 4.33 3.10 5.69
N PHE A 18 4.84 4.32 5.71
CA PHE A 18 5.89 4.73 6.64
C PHE A 18 5.25 5.48 7.82
N ASP A 19 5.53 5.05 9.05
CA ASP A 19 4.95 5.66 10.26
C ASP A 19 5.80 6.81 10.84
N GLY A 20 6.92 7.15 10.19
CA GLY A 20 7.90 8.12 10.67
C GLY A 20 9.20 7.48 11.16
N GLN A 21 9.20 6.17 11.43
CA GLN A 21 10.38 5.43 11.88
C GLN A 21 10.58 4.10 11.14
N ASN A 22 9.50 3.36 10.87
CA ASN A 22 9.53 2.04 10.25
C ASN A 22 8.69 2.02 8.98
N LEU A 23 9.16 1.25 7.99
CA LEU A 23 8.31 0.85 6.88
C LEU A 23 7.43 -0.31 7.34
N ILE A 24 6.15 -0.03 7.54
CA ILE A 24 5.17 -1.02 7.94
C ILE A 24 4.58 -1.64 6.67
N VAL A 25 4.67 -2.98 6.57
CA VAL A 25 4.06 -3.76 5.48
C VAL A 25 3.01 -4.69 6.05
N ARG A 26 1.80 -4.62 5.49
CA ARG A 26 0.65 -5.45 5.85
C ARG A 26 0.16 -6.20 4.63
N GLN A 27 -0.42 -7.38 4.87
CA GLN A 27 -1.01 -8.20 3.81
C GLN A 27 -2.37 -8.73 4.24
N THR A 28 -3.27 -8.90 3.28
CA THR A 28 -4.50 -9.67 3.47
C THR A 28 -4.21 -11.17 3.44
N ARG A 29 -5.22 -11.98 3.73
CA ARG A 29 -5.22 -13.38 3.30
C ARG A 29 -5.05 -13.50 1.79
N LEU A 30 -4.62 -14.67 1.34
CA LEU A 30 -4.59 -15.02 -0.07
C LEU A 30 -6.00 -15.46 -0.49
N TYR A 31 -6.55 -14.83 -1.52
CA TYR A 31 -7.83 -15.18 -2.13
C TYR A 31 -7.59 -16.11 -3.32
N ASP A 32 -8.39 -17.17 -3.42
CA ASP A 32 -8.40 -18.07 -4.57
C ASP A 32 -9.45 -17.58 -5.58
N LEU A 33 -9.00 -17.11 -6.73
CA LEU A 33 -9.84 -16.56 -7.81
C LEU A 33 -9.80 -17.45 -9.05
N ARG A 34 -9.56 -18.76 -8.89
CA ARG A 34 -9.66 -19.72 -9.99
C ARG A 34 -11.08 -19.83 -10.53
N GLU A 35 -12.06 -19.64 -9.64
CA GLU A 35 -13.47 -19.46 -9.98
C GLU A 35 -13.89 -18.02 -9.72
N TYR A 36 -14.92 -17.54 -10.42
CA TYR A 36 -15.43 -16.19 -10.24
C TYR A 36 -16.10 -16.02 -8.87
N ASP A 37 -15.63 -15.04 -8.10
CA ASP A 37 -16.19 -14.66 -6.80
C ASP A 37 -16.51 -13.16 -6.81
N ALA A 38 -17.79 -12.82 -6.95
CA ALA A 38 -18.23 -11.43 -7.05
C ALA A 38 -17.91 -10.61 -5.79
N GLU A 39 -17.98 -11.21 -4.60
CA GLU A 39 -17.73 -10.51 -3.34
C GLU A 39 -16.25 -10.17 -3.18
N VAL A 40 -15.38 -11.10 -3.54
CA VAL A 40 -13.93 -10.86 -3.52
C VAL A 40 -13.54 -9.85 -4.59
N ILE A 41 -14.15 -9.91 -5.78
CA ILE A 41 -13.90 -8.92 -6.84
C ILE A 41 -14.33 -7.52 -6.40
N ASP A 42 -15.52 -7.34 -5.82
CA ASP A 42 -15.96 -6.05 -5.26
C ASP A 42 -14.97 -5.53 -4.21
N LEU A 43 -14.55 -6.39 -3.28
CA LEU A 43 -13.57 -6.03 -2.26
C LEU A 43 -12.25 -5.54 -2.87
N LEU A 44 -11.72 -6.27 -3.86
CA LEU A 44 -10.48 -5.91 -4.53
C LEU A 44 -10.62 -4.62 -5.35
N THR A 45 -11.77 -4.40 -5.99
CA THR A 45 -12.05 -3.16 -6.73
C THR A 45 -12.10 -1.96 -5.78
N ARG A 46 -12.69 -2.09 -4.59
CA ARG A 46 -12.67 -1.02 -3.57
C ARG A 46 -11.25 -0.68 -3.11
N TRP A 47 -10.39 -1.69 -2.96
CA TRP A 47 -8.97 -1.47 -2.70
C TRP A 47 -8.29 -0.74 -3.88
N TRP A 48 -8.54 -1.16 -5.12
CA TRP A 48 -7.93 -0.57 -6.32
C TRP A 48 -8.30 0.90 -6.54
N LEU A 49 -9.57 1.23 -6.31
CA LEU A 49 -10.12 2.59 -6.47
C LEU A 49 -9.98 3.43 -5.21
N GLY A 50 -9.39 2.88 -4.14
CA GLY A 50 -9.09 3.61 -2.93
C GLY A 50 -8.05 4.70 -3.19
N PHE A 51 -8.35 5.92 -2.78
CA PHE A 51 -7.37 7.01 -2.83
C PHE A 51 -6.26 6.77 -1.82
N ALA A 52 -5.04 7.21 -2.15
CA ALA A 52 -3.98 7.29 -1.17
C ALA A 52 -4.43 8.21 -0.02
N VAL A 53 -4.39 7.69 1.20
CA VAL A 53 -4.70 8.47 2.40
C VAL A 53 -3.39 9.06 2.92
N GLY A 54 -3.31 10.39 2.91
CA GLY A 54 -2.15 11.12 3.40
C GLY A 54 -1.08 11.37 2.34
N GLU A 55 -0.30 12.41 2.59
CA GLU A 55 0.92 12.71 1.85
C GLU A 55 2.08 12.00 2.57
N THR A 56 2.68 10.96 1.97
CA THR A 56 3.97 10.42 2.45
C THR A 56 5.13 11.40 2.19
N LYS A 57 4.84 12.63 1.74
CA LYS A 57 5.81 13.55 1.17
C LYS A 57 6.95 13.82 2.14
N SER A 58 8.14 13.65 1.56
CA SER A 58 9.36 14.44 1.74
C SER A 58 9.40 15.28 3.01
N ILE A 59 10.47 15.06 3.79
CA ILE A 59 10.97 15.96 4.84
C ILE A 59 10.46 17.39 4.57
N PRO A 60 9.69 18.01 5.48
CA PRO A 60 9.20 19.36 5.29
C PRO A 60 10.35 20.24 4.79
N SER A 61 10.15 20.99 3.71
CA SER A 61 11.22 21.79 3.09
C SER A 61 11.91 22.71 4.10
N ALA A 62 11.19 23.15 5.14
CA ALA A 62 11.74 23.86 6.30
C ALA A 62 12.76 23.03 7.12
N LEU A 63 12.50 21.74 7.32
CA LEU A 63 13.38 20.80 8.01
C LEU A 63 14.59 20.42 7.14
N LEU A 64 14.43 20.28 5.81
CA LEU A 64 15.55 20.16 4.87
C LEU A 64 16.48 21.39 4.92
N ALA A 65 15.90 22.59 4.89
CA ALA A 65 16.65 23.84 4.97
C ALA A 65 17.34 24.05 6.34
N GLN A 66 16.87 23.42 7.42
CA GLN A 66 17.57 23.39 8.70
C GLN A 66 18.75 22.41 8.69
N LEU A 67 18.59 21.23 8.07
CA LEU A 67 19.65 20.23 7.95
C LEU A 67 20.81 20.68 7.05
N GLU A 68 20.51 21.45 5.99
CA GLU A 68 21.53 22.01 5.09
C GLU A 68 22.30 23.20 5.68
N ARG A 69 21.75 23.91 6.68
CA ARG A 69 22.40 25.06 7.34
C ARG A 69 23.43 24.68 8.40
N HIS A 70 23.48 23.41 8.81
CA HIS A 70 24.41 22.91 9.82
C HIS A 70 25.52 22.01 9.24
N LYS A 71 25.71 22.04 7.92
CA LYS A 71 26.91 21.54 7.23
C LYS A 71 27.81 22.71 6.84
#